data_AF-A0A484IAJ9-F1
#
_entry.id   AF-A0A484IAJ9-F1
#
_cell.length_a   1.000
_cell.length_b   1.000
_cell.length_c   1.000
_cell.angle_alpha   90.00
_cell.angle_beta   90.00
_cell.angle_gamma   90.00
#
_symmetry.space_group_name_H-M   'P 1'
#
loop_
_entity.id
_entity.type
_entity.pdbx_description
1 polymer ?
#
loop_
_entity_poly.entity_id
_entity_poly.type
_entity_poly.pdbx_seq_one_letter_code
_entity_poly.pdbx_strand_id
1 'polypeptide(L)'
;MIRKFSGLIALPLLLIASLSLLDLGKVMGQGLIESEAASSEETSVDPITLINQIRTFLIQASDQYAAQNFDGAVQTVRTAYLDHYEYLEGPLAALNPQLMESTELLIREDLTTAMEDREPVELIQAMVTVINYNLGKAEALFQQQQ
;
A
#
# COMPACT_ATOMS: atom_id res chain seq x y z
N MET A 1 1.37 -39.31 -55.06
CA MET A 1 1.79 -39.84 -53.75
C MET A 1 3.22 -39.35 -53.48
N ILE A 2 3.44 -38.62 -52.37
CA ILE A 2 4.74 -38.20 -51.78
C ILE A 2 5.37 -37.01 -52.57
N ARG A 3 5.67 -35.81 -52.05
CA ARG A 3 6.43 -35.34 -50.86
C ARG A 3 5.96 -33.92 -50.46
N LYS A 4 5.57 -33.68 -49.21
CA LYS A 4 6.36 -33.15 -48.05
C LYS A 4 6.74 -31.65 -48.15
N PHE A 5 6.10 -30.88 -47.26
CA PHE A 5 6.45 -29.54 -46.82
C PHE A 5 7.86 -29.49 -46.20
N SER A 6 8.65 -28.49 -46.58
CA SER A 6 9.72 -27.89 -45.78
C SER A 6 9.99 -26.48 -46.32
N GLY A 7 9.89 -25.46 -45.47
CA GLY A 7 10.18 -24.08 -45.86
C GLY A 7 9.93 -23.09 -44.74
N LEU A 8 10.88 -23.03 -43.81
CA LEU A 8 11.01 -22.06 -42.73
C LEU A 8 11.05 -20.63 -43.31
N ILE A 9 10.12 -19.75 -42.93
CA ILE A 9 10.14 -18.33 -43.32
C ILE A 9 10.58 -17.51 -42.12
N ALA A 10 11.71 -16.83 -42.30
CA ALA A 10 12.29 -15.86 -41.38
C ALA A 10 11.37 -14.65 -41.20
N LEU A 11 11.27 -14.16 -39.96
CA LEU A 11 10.53 -12.94 -39.60
C LEU A 11 11.41 -11.72 -39.88
N PRO A 12 11.00 -10.74 -40.71
CA PRO A 12 11.64 -9.43 -40.72
C PRO A 12 10.97 -8.53 -39.67
N LEU A 13 11.80 -8.04 -38.75
CA LEU A 13 11.54 -6.92 -37.84
C LEU A 13 11.24 -5.66 -38.68
N LEU A 14 10.01 -5.15 -38.62
CA LEU A 14 9.63 -3.90 -39.31
C LEU A 14 9.49 -2.77 -38.29
N LEU A 15 10.48 -1.87 -38.30
CA LEU A 15 10.45 -0.57 -37.65
C LEU A 15 9.57 0.36 -38.49
N ILE A 16 8.48 0.90 -37.94
CA ILE A 16 7.74 1.99 -38.58
C ILE A 16 7.84 3.23 -37.68
N ALA A 17 8.71 4.15 -38.08
CA ALA A 17 8.63 5.55 -37.67
C ALA A 17 7.64 6.24 -38.63
N SER A 18 6.57 6.78 -38.09
CA SER A 18 5.60 7.60 -38.82
C SER A 18 4.82 8.43 -37.81
N LEU A 19 4.43 9.67 -38.03
CA LEU A 19 4.70 10.71 -39.03
C LEU A 19 4.01 11.91 -38.39
N SER A 20 4.72 13.01 -38.12
CA SER A 20 4.16 14.15 -37.39
C SER A 20 3.01 14.80 -38.17
N LEU A 21 1.80 14.77 -37.60
CA LEU A 21 0.61 15.43 -38.15
C LEU A 21 0.53 16.87 -37.63
N LEU A 22 0.47 17.81 -38.58
CA LEU A 22 0.26 19.23 -38.32
C LEU A 22 -1.17 19.52 -37.85
N ASP A 23 -1.23 20.34 -36.81
CA ASP A 23 -2.39 20.92 -36.15
C ASP A 23 -3.02 22.05 -36.98
N LEU A 24 -4.29 21.92 -37.36
CA LEU A 24 -5.14 23.06 -37.71
C LEU A 24 -6.63 22.70 -37.58
N GLY A 25 -7.20 22.91 -36.39
CA GLY A 25 -8.63 22.67 -36.15
C GLY A 25 -9.16 23.32 -34.87
N LYS A 26 -9.19 24.65 -34.81
CA LYS A 26 -9.97 25.37 -33.81
C LYS A 26 -11.46 25.16 -34.09
N VAL A 27 -12.23 24.57 -33.15
CA VAL A 27 -13.59 24.96 -32.69
C VAL A 27 -14.37 23.76 -32.08
N MET A 28 -14.59 23.89 -30.76
CA MET A 28 -15.73 23.41 -29.94
C MET A 28 -15.79 21.96 -29.44
N GLY A 29 -15.67 21.81 -28.11
CA GLY A 29 -16.44 20.82 -27.34
C GLY A 29 -15.64 19.68 -26.68
N GLN A 30 -15.64 19.70 -25.34
CA GLN A 30 -15.35 18.59 -24.42
C GLN A 30 -13.89 18.13 -24.30
N GLY A 31 -13.33 18.45 -23.13
CA GLY A 31 -12.01 18.03 -22.71
C GLY A 31 -11.91 16.51 -22.55
N LEU A 32 -10.84 15.96 -23.11
CA LEU A 32 -10.34 14.65 -22.79
C LEU A 32 -9.01 14.89 -22.07
N ILE A 33 -9.03 14.70 -20.75
CA ILE A 33 -7.82 14.59 -19.94
C ILE A 33 -7.22 13.23 -20.31
N GLU A 34 -6.06 13.22 -20.95
CA GLU A 34 -5.27 12.00 -21.10
C GLU A 34 -4.79 11.59 -19.72
N SER A 35 -5.30 10.46 -19.24
CA SER A 35 -4.85 9.81 -18.01
C SER A 35 -3.49 9.17 -18.30
N GLU A 36 -2.40 9.86 -18.00
CA GLU A 36 -1.13 9.20 -17.73
C GLU A 36 -1.27 8.41 -16.44
N ALA A 37 -1.54 7.11 -16.58
CA ALA A 37 -1.43 6.15 -15.49
C ALA A 37 0.06 6.11 -15.08
N ALA A 38 0.39 6.87 -14.04
CA ALA A 38 1.65 6.75 -13.35
C ALA A 38 1.73 5.34 -12.76
N SER A 39 2.49 4.47 -13.43
CA SER A 39 2.92 3.20 -12.86
C SER A 39 3.89 3.53 -11.72
N SER A 40 3.38 3.61 -10.50
CA SER A 40 4.21 3.67 -9.31
C SER A 40 5.12 2.44 -9.32
N GLU A 41 6.43 2.65 -9.39
CA GLU A 41 7.39 1.59 -9.11
C GLU A 41 7.23 1.21 -7.63
N GLU A 42 6.40 0.19 -7.37
CA GLU A 42 6.27 -0.47 -6.07
C GLU A 42 7.64 -1.01 -5.67
N THR A 43 8.40 -0.21 -4.93
CA THR A 43 9.61 -0.70 -4.27
C THR A 43 9.12 -1.64 -3.17
N SER A 44 9.12 -2.94 -3.45
CA SER A 44 8.66 -3.94 -2.49
C SER A 44 9.61 -3.94 -1.28
N VAL A 45 9.19 -3.28 -0.20
CA VAL A 45 9.87 -3.36 1.10
C VAL A 45 9.55 -4.71 1.73
N ASP A 46 10.54 -5.30 2.43
CA ASP A 46 10.34 -6.54 3.17
C ASP A 46 9.19 -6.40 4.20
N PRO A 47 8.15 -7.27 4.17
CA PRO A 47 7.00 -7.17 5.06
C PRO A 47 7.33 -7.21 6.54
N ILE A 48 8.35 -7.99 6.94
CA ILE A 48 8.77 -8.07 8.35
C ILE A 48 9.38 -6.73 8.80
N THR A 49 10.15 -6.08 7.93
CA THR A 49 10.69 -4.74 8.16
C THR A 49 9.58 -3.71 8.35
N LEU A 50 8.55 -3.71 7.49
CA LEU A 50 7.38 -2.84 7.63
C LEU A 50 6.66 -3.05 8.96
N ILE A 51 6.40 -4.31 9.32
CA ILE A 51 5.75 -4.67 10.60
C ILE A 51 6.52 -4.10 11.80
N ASN A 52 7.85 -4.21 11.79
CA ASN A 52 8.68 -3.70 12.88
C ASN A 52 8.66 -2.16 12.96
N GLN A 53 8.64 -1.47 11.83
CA GLN A 53 8.49 -0.01 11.79
C GLN A 53 7.14 0.42 12.36
N ILE A 54 6.05 -0.23 11.96
CA ILE A 54 4.70 0.05 12.47
C ILE A 54 4.68 -0.10 14.00
N ARG A 55 5.24 -1.18 14.56
CA ARG A 55 5.32 -1.38 16.02
C ARG A 55 6.05 -0.24 16.72
N THR A 56 7.17 0.22 16.15
CA THR A 56 7.92 1.36 16.70
C THR A 56 7.06 2.63 16.74
N PHE A 57 6.36 2.95 15.65
CA PHE A 57 5.49 4.13 15.61
C PHE A 57 4.30 4.01 16.57
N LEU A 58 3.69 2.84 16.72
CA LEU A 58 2.59 2.64 17.65
C LEU A 58 3.01 2.82 19.12
N ILE A 59 4.21 2.36 19.50
CA ILE A 59 4.79 2.61 20.82
C ILE A 59 5.02 4.12 21.02
N GLN A 60 5.64 4.78 20.03
CA GLN A 60 5.89 6.23 20.08
C GLN A 60 4.59 7.03 20.20
N ALA A 61 3.55 6.66 19.45
CA ALA A 61 2.26 7.34 19.51
C ALA A 61 1.60 7.16 20.88
N SER A 62 1.65 5.96 21.45
CA SER A 62 1.16 5.68 22.82
C SER A 62 1.90 6.54 23.86
N ASP A 63 3.22 6.65 23.75
CA ASP A 63 4.03 7.47 24.68
C ASP A 63 3.74 8.97 24.54
N GLN A 64 3.61 9.46 23.30
CA GLN A 64 3.21 10.85 23.01
C GLN A 64 1.82 11.16 23.58
N TYR A 65 0.87 10.24 23.40
CA TYR A 65 -0.49 10.39 23.90
C TYR A 65 -0.53 10.46 25.43
N ALA A 66 0.20 9.57 26.11
CA ALA A 66 0.34 9.59 27.56
C ALA A 66 1.00 10.88 28.08
N ALA A 67 1.89 11.49 27.28
CA ALA A 67 2.49 12.80 27.55
C ALA A 67 1.60 13.99 27.15
N GLN A 68 0.33 13.76 26.80
CA GLN A 68 -0.64 14.76 26.33
C GLN A 68 -0.26 15.48 25.04
N ASN A 69 0.68 14.93 24.26
CA ASN A 69 0.99 15.39 22.91
C ASN A 69 0.03 14.72 21.91
N PHE A 70 -1.24 15.12 21.95
CA PHE A 70 -2.31 14.47 21.19
C PHE A 70 -2.13 14.59 19.67
N ASP A 71 -1.85 15.79 19.17
CA ASP A 71 -1.65 16.00 17.72
C ASP A 71 -0.43 15.23 17.22
N GLY A 72 0.64 15.17 18.03
CA GLY A 72 1.81 14.36 17.73
C GLY A 72 1.49 12.87 17.69
N ALA A 73 0.72 12.36 18.65
CA ALA A 73 0.31 10.96 18.70
C ALA A 73 -0.51 10.57 17.46
N VAL A 74 -1.52 11.38 17.11
CA VAL A 74 -2.34 11.18 15.92
C VAL A 74 -1.49 11.17 14.65
N GLN A 75 -0.58 12.15 14.50
CA GLN A 75 0.31 12.20 13.34
C GLN A 75 1.23 10.98 13.25
N THR A 76 1.73 10.49 14.39
CA THR A 76 2.58 9.30 14.46
C THR A 76 1.81 8.03 14.06
N VAL A 77 0.54 7.88 14.45
CA VAL A 77 -0.32 6.76 13.98
C VAL A 77 -0.59 6.87 12.48
N ARG A 78 -0.86 8.08 11.96
CA ARG A 78 -1.06 8.30 10.53
C ARG A 78 0.19 7.95 9.71
N THR A 79 1.39 8.26 10.21
CA THR A 79 2.65 7.81 9.61
C THR A 79 2.79 6.29 9.66
N ALA A 80 2.46 5.64 10.79
CA ALA A 80 2.45 4.18 10.88
C ALA A 80 1.54 3.55 9.82
N TYR A 81 0.42 4.19 9.49
CA TYR A 81 -0.50 3.73 8.47
C TYR A 81 0.00 4.02 7.04
N LEU A 82 0.10 5.29 6.66
CA LEU A 82 0.38 5.74 5.29
C LEU A 82 1.76 5.33 4.79
N ASP A 83 2.78 5.45 5.64
CA ASP A 83 4.15 5.23 5.20
C ASP A 83 4.57 3.75 5.33
N HIS A 84 3.75 2.92 5.99
CA HIS A 84 4.12 1.53 6.28
C HIS A 84 2.99 0.51 6.12
N TYR A 85 1.86 0.65 6.82
CA TYR A 85 0.79 -0.36 6.75
C TYR A 85 0.16 -0.46 5.36
N GLU A 86 0.00 0.65 4.64
CA GLU A 86 -0.54 0.67 3.26
C GLU A 86 0.26 -0.25 2.32
N TYR A 87 1.60 -0.22 2.40
CA TYR A 87 2.48 -1.11 1.65
C TYR A 87 2.40 -2.59 2.08
N LEU A 88 1.90 -2.85 3.29
CA LEU A 88 1.71 -4.21 3.82
C LEU A 88 0.37 -4.82 3.37
N GLU A 89 -0.62 -4.00 3.00
CA GLU A 89 -1.98 -4.46 2.70
C GLU A 89 -2.01 -5.48 1.57
N GLY A 90 -1.40 -5.19 0.42
CA GLY A 90 -1.37 -6.11 -0.72
C GLY A 90 -0.74 -7.48 -0.38
N PRO A 91 0.50 -7.52 0.12
CA PRO A 91 1.15 -8.76 0.54
C PRO A 91 0.36 -9.52 1.62
N LEU A 92 -0.21 -8.82 2.60
CA LEU A 92 -0.95 -9.47 3.69
C LEU A 92 -2.31 -9.97 3.22
N ALA A 93 -3.01 -9.23 2.35
CA ALA A 93 -4.29 -9.63 1.80
C ALA A 93 -4.20 -10.91 0.96
N ALA A 94 -3.06 -11.11 0.27
CA ALA A 94 -2.78 -12.34 -0.46
C ALA A 94 -2.69 -13.58 0.46
N LEU A 95 -2.31 -13.40 1.73
CA LEU A 95 -2.18 -14.49 2.71
C LEU A 95 -3.42 -14.62 3.62
N ASN A 96 -3.96 -13.49 4.07
CA ASN A 96 -5.09 -13.43 4.98
C ASN A 96 -5.82 -12.08 4.87
N PRO A 97 -6.85 -11.97 4.00
CA PRO A 97 -7.56 -10.70 3.74
C PRO A 97 -8.32 -10.19 4.96
N GLN A 98 -8.85 -11.08 5.79
CA GLN A 98 -9.57 -10.67 7.00
C GLN A 98 -8.63 -10.06 8.04
N LEU A 99 -7.42 -10.64 8.22
CA LEU A 99 -6.41 -10.09 9.12
C LEU A 99 -5.91 -8.72 8.63
N MET A 100 -5.76 -8.57 7.31
CA MET A 100 -5.43 -7.28 6.70
C MET A 100 -6.48 -6.23 7.04
N GLU A 101 -7.73 -6.43 6.59
CA GLU A 101 -8.79 -5.42 6.72
C GLU A 101 -9.08 -5.06 8.19
N SER A 102 -9.13 -6.07 9.07
CA SER A 102 -9.36 -5.81 10.50
C SER A 102 -8.23 -5.03 11.17
N THR A 103 -7.00 -5.13 10.69
CA THR A 103 -5.88 -4.37 11.25
C THR A 103 -5.78 -2.99 10.62
N GLU A 104 -6.10 -2.86 9.33
CA GLU A 104 -6.26 -1.56 8.65
C GLU A 104 -7.25 -0.68 9.41
N LEU A 105 -8.47 -1.16 9.63
CA LEU A 105 -9.53 -0.40 10.31
C LEU A 105 -9.11 0.02 11.73
N LEU A 106 -8.45 -0.87 12.47
CA LEU A 106 -7.96 -0.55 13.81
C LEU A 106 -6.94 0.59 13.82
N ILE A 107 -6.01 0.62 12.85
CA ILE A 107 -4.95 1.65 12.79
C ILE A 107 -5.51 2.94 12.19
N ARG A 108 -6.10 2.85 10.99
CA ARG A 108 -6.53 3.99 10.18
C ARG A 108 -7.71 4.73 10.81
N GLU A 109 -8.69 3.99 11.32
CA GLU A 109 -9.96 4.57 11.78
C GLU A 109 -10.04 4.58 13.30
N ASP A 110 -10.08 3.41 13.94
CA ASP A 110 -10.47 3.30 15.35
C ASP A 110 -9.45 3.99 16.27
N LEU A 111 -8.15 3.66 16.16
CA LEU A 111 -7.12 4.23 17.03
C LEU A 111 -6.98 5.73 16.82
N THR A 112 -7.00 6.17 15.57
CA THR A 112 -6.90 7.59 15.21
C THR A 112 -8.09 8.36 15.79
N THR A 113 -9.31 7.85 15.63
CA THR A 113 -10.54 8.46 16.18
C THR A 113 -10.50 8.53 17.71
N ALA A 114 -10.13 7.42 18.37
CA ALA A 114 -10.04 7.39 19.84
C ALA A 114 -9.03 8.41 20.38
N MET A 115 -7.90 8.61 19.68
CA MET A 115 -6.93 9.63 20.05
C MET A 115 -7.45 11.06 19.82
N GLU A 116 -8.14 11.31 18.70
CA GLU A 116 -8.74 12.62 18.39
C GLU A 116 -9.85 13.00 19.38
N ASP A 117 -10.66 12.02 19.78
CA ASP A 117 -11.74 12.16 20.77
C ASP A 117 -11.24 12.23 22.22
N ARG A 118 -9.93 12.11 22.42
CA ARG A 118 -9.25 12.17 23.73
C ARG A 118 -9.72 11.10 24.71
N GLU A 119 -9.92 9.89 24.19
CA GLU A 119 -10.28 8.73 25.00
C GLU A 119 -9.22 8.42 26.09
N PRO A 120 -9.57 7.68 27.16
CA PRO A 120 -8.62 7.34 28.23
C PRO A 120 -7.36 6.66 27.71
N VAL A 121 -6.21 6.97 28.33
CA VAL A 121 -4.89 6.42 27.96
C VAL A 121 -4.90 4.89 28.00
N GLU A 122 -5.65 4.29 28.93
CA GLU A 122 -5.80 2.85 29.06
C GLU A 122 -6.48 2.22 27.84
N LEU A 123 -7.45 2.91 27.22
CA LEU A 123 -8.09 2.44 25.99
C LEU A 123 -7.10 2.48 24.82
N ILE A 124 -6.35 3.57 24.68
CA ILE A 124 -5.33 3.71 23.64
C ILE A 124 -4.28 2.60 23.73
N GLN A 125 -3.78 2.32 24.94
CA GLN A 125 -2.81 1.24 25.18
C GLN A 125 -3.38 -0.16 24.89
N ALA A 126 -4.65 -0.39 25.21
CA ALA A 126 -5.34 -1.64 24.89
C ALA A 126 -5.46 -1.83 23.36
N MET A 127 -5.84 -0.78 22.63
CA MET A 127 -5.94 -0.83 21.16
C MET A 127 -4.58 -1.09 20.51
N VAL A 128 -3.51 -0.41 20.95
CA VAL A 128 -2.13 -0.67 20.49
C VAL A 128 -1.72 -2.13 20.75
N THR A 129 -2.13 -2.70 21.89
CA THR A 129 -1.87 -4.11 22.20
C THR A 129 -2.58 -5.06 21.22
N VAL A 130 -3.85 -4.79 20.89
CA VAL A 130 -4.61 -5.57 19.90
C VAL A 130 -3.98 -5.48 18.51
N ILE A 131 -3.58 -4.27 18.09
CA ILE A 131 -2.90 -4.07 16.81
C ILE A 131 -1.58 -4.85 16.77
N ASN A 132 -0.76 -4.76 17.81
CA ASN A 132 0.50 -5.50 17.90
C ASN A 132 0.31 -7.02 17.85
N TYR A 133 -0.78 -7.53 18.43
CA TYR A 133 -1.15 -8.93 18.33
C TYR A 133 -1.49 -9.34 16.89
N ASN A 134 -2.24 -8.52 16.16
CA ASN A 134 -2.53 -8.76 14.75
C ASN A 134 -1.27 -8.69 13.87
N LEU A 135 -0.38 -7.72 14.12
CA LEU A 135 0.91 -7.63 13.45
C LEU A 135 1.79 -8.87 13.72
N GLY A 136 1.71 -9.45 14.92
CA GLY A 136 2.36 -10.73 15.25
C GLY A 136 1.83 -11.90 14.43
N LYS A 137 0.52 -11.95 14.17
CA LYS A 137 -0.06 -12.95 13.25
C LYS A 137 0.41 -12.73 11.82
N ALA A 138 0.45 -11.48 11.36
CA ALA A 138 0.91 -11.14 10.02
C ALA A 138 2.37 -11.56 9.82
N GLU A 139 3.25 -11.24 10.78
CA GLU A 139 4.66 -11.63 10.75
C GLU A 139 4.83 -13.16 10.68
N ALA A 140 4.06 -13.91 11.46
CA ALA A 140 4.11 -15.37 11.43
C ALA A 140 3.68 -15.95 10.07
N LEU A 141 2.74 -15.31 9.36
CA LEU A 141 2.36 -15.73 8.00
C LEU A 141 3.50 -15.50 7.00
N PHE A 142 4.20 -14.36 7.08
CA PHE A 142 5.32 -14.07 6.19
C PHE A 142 6.54 -14.97 6.46
N GLN A 143 6.80 -15.31 7.72
CA GLN A 143 7.89 -16.25 8.07
C GLN A 143 7.65 -17.66 7.52
N GLN A 144 6.40 -18.08 7.31
CA GLN A 144 6.08 -19.38 6.71
C GLN A 144 6.33 -19.43 5.20
N GLN A 145 6.52 -18.27 4.55
CA GLN A 145 6.80 -18.18 3.11
C GLN A 145 8.30 -18.23 2.78
N GLN A 146 9.17 -18.21 3.80
CA GLN A 146 10.63 -18.27 3.67
C GLN A 146 11.13 -19.71 3.75
#